data_AF-A0A399I7J7-F1
#
_entry.id   AF-A0A399I7J7-F1
#
_cell.length_a   1.000
_cell.length_b   1.000
_cell.length_c   1.000
_cell.angle_alpha   90.00
_cell.angle_beta   90.00
_cell.angle_gamma   90.00
#
_symmetry.space_group_name_H-M   'P 1'
#
loop_
_entity.id
_entity.type
_entity.pdbx_description
1 polymer ?
#
loop_
_entity_poly.entity_id
_entity_poly.type
_entity_poly.pdbx_seq_one_letter_code
_entity_poly.pdbx_strand_id
1 'polypeptide(L)'
;MITKKTKYAFKALIHLAGTPSGHPVLIADLAESENIPKKFLEFILLSLRKGGLLNSRVGKGGGYSLALPADKISVGSIIRILEGDFAPVQCLSTTNRTRCEECKDEETCGIRLTMADVHAVLTTTLGNLTLADMIERSEQARKKLRNVVDYCI
;
A
#
# COMPACT_ATOMS: atom_id res chain seq x y z
N MET A 1 -9.42 7.07 5.22
CA MET A 1 -8.08 7.73 5.21
C MET A 1 -7.00 6.66 5.34
N ILE A 2 -5.84 6.82 4.70
CA ILE A 2 -4.73 5.86 4.82
C ILE A 2 -3.99 6.06 6.14
N THR A 3 -3.75 4.98 6.90
CA THR A 3 -3.08 5.06 8.21
C THR A 3 -1.56 5.23 8.09
N LYS A 4 -0.89 5.55 9.21
CA LYS A 4 0.58 5.56 9.27
C LYS A 4 1.19 4.20 8.90
N LYS A 5 0.55 3.09 9.28
CA LYS A 5 0.97 1.72 8.95
C LYS A 5 1.12 1.55 7.44
N THR A 6 0.13 1.98 6.69
CA THR A 6 0.11 1.85 5.24
C THR A 6 1.07 2.82 4.55
N LYS A 7 1.24 4.04 5.08
CA LYS A 7 2.28 4.97 4.60
C LYS A 7 3.69 4.37 4.72
N TYR A 8 4.00 3.78 5.87
CA TYR A 8 5.29 3.13 6.09
C TYR A 8 5.49 1.89 5.22
N ALA A 9 4.42 1.12 4.98
CA ALA A 9 4.47 0.01 4.04
C ALA A 9 4.84 0.45 2.63
N PHE A 10 4.21 1.51 2.10
CA PHE A 10 4.55 2.01 0.76
C PHE A 10 6.00 2.49 0.67
N LYS A 11 6.49 3.23 1.68
CA LYS A 11 7.89 3.63 1.75
C LYS A 11 8.84 2.44 1.69
N ALA A 12 8.60 1.45 2.53
CA ALA A 12 9.40 0.23 2.57
C ALA A 12 9.35 -0.54 1.23
N LEU A 13 8.17 -0.67 0.62
CA LEU A 13 8.00 -1.37 -0.65
C LEU A 13 8.68 -0.64 -1.82
N ILE A 14 8.58 0.69 -1.87
CA ILE A 14 9.28 1.50 -2.87
C ILE A 14 10.80 1.34 -2.74
N HIS A 15 11.32 1.35 -1.51
CA HIS A 15 12.74 1.12 -1.26
C HIS A 15 13.17 -0.27 -1.73
N LEU A 16 12.41 -1.32 -1.40
CA LEU A 16 12.68 -2.70 -1.84
C LEU A 16 12.53 -2.88 -3.35
N ALA A 17 11.70 -2.07 -4.02
CA ALA A 17 11.59 -2.10 -5.48
C ALA A 17 12.81 -1.46 -6.17
N GLY A 18 13.52 -0.58 -5.48
CA GLY A 18 14.75 0.05 -5.98
C GLY A 18 16.00 -0.82 -5.84
N THR A 19 15.91 -1.97 -5.20
CA THR A 19 17.05 -2.90 -5.03
C THR A 19 17.04 -3.98 -6.13
N PRO A 20 18.20 -4.60 -6.43
CA PRO A 20 18.24 -5.70 -7.39
C PRO A 20 17.25 -6.81 -7.03
N SER A 21 16.56 -7.35 -8.03
CA SER A 21 15.51 -8.35 -7.83
C SER A 21 16.00 -9.53 -6.98
N GLY A 22 15.23 -9.88 -5.95
CA GLY A 22 15.56 -10.98 -5.02
C GLY A 22 16.65 -10.66 -4.00
N HIS A 23 17.28 -9.49 -4.04
CA HIS A 23 18.28 -9.08 -3.05
C HIS A 23 17.59 -8.66 -1.75
N PRO A 24 17.81 -9.37 -0.62
CA PRO A 24 17.19 -9.04 0.64
C PRO A 24 17.82 -7.78 1.24
N VAL A 25 16.99 -6.94 1.84
CA VAL A 25 17.41 -5.77 2.62
C VAL A 25 17.13 -6.04 4.10
N LEU A 26 18.12 -5.75 4.95
CA LEU A 26 17.95 -5.89 6.39
C LEU A 26 16.92 -4.88 6.88
N ILE A 27 16.10 -5.32 7.82
CA ILE A 27 15.06 -4.46 8.40
C ILE A 27 15.63 -3.25 9.15
N ALA A 28 16.85 -3.37 9.70
CA ALA A 28 17.52 -2.27 10.37
C ALA A 28 17.86 -1.16 9.36
N ASP A 29 18.50 -1.52 8.26
CA ASP A 29 18.88 -0.61 7.17
C ASP A 29 17.64 0.03 6.53
N LEU A 30 16.59 -0.75 6.33
CA LEU A 30 15.31 -0.26 5.79
C LEU A 30 14.60 0.70 6.75
N ALA A 31 14.64 0.42 8.06
CA ALA A 31 14.07 1.29 9.09
C ALA A 31 14.82 2.64 9.17
N GLU A 32 16.15 2.60 9.09
CA GLU A 32 17.00 3.79 9.11
C GLU A 32 16.82 4.65 7.86
N SER A 33 16.93 4.04 6.67
CA SER A 33 16.83 4.74 5.38
C SER A 33 15.48 5.44 5.17
N GLU A 34 14.38 4.81 5.60
CA GLU A 34 13.03 5.39 5.45
C GLU A 34 12.55 6.16 6.69
N ASN A 35 13.37 6.27 7.74
CA ASN A 35 13.05 6.88 9.03
C ASN A 35 11.74 6.32 9.63
N ILE A 36 11.69 4.98 9.78
CA ILE A 36 10.53 4.24 10.28
C ILE A 36 10.93 3.52 11.58
N PRO A 37 10.12 3.59 12.66
CA PRO A 37 10.40 2.82 13.88
C PRO A 37 10.49 1.32 13.59
N LYS A 38 11.66 0.72 13.84
CA LYS A 38 11.98 -0.68 13.50
C LYS A 38 10.91 -1.69 13.95
N LYS A 39 10.47 -1.62 15.22
CA LYS A 39 9.43 -2.51 15.77
C LYS A 39 8.13 -2.43 14.96
N PHE A 40 7.78 -1.24 14.48
CA PHE A 40 6.55 -1.05 13.71
C PHE A 40 6.72 -1.58 12.28
N LEU A 41 7.89 -1.39 11.69
CA LEU A 41 8.26 -1.98 10.40
C LEU A 41 8.22 -3.52 10.44
N GLU A 42 8.65 -4.15 11.55
CA GLU A 42 8.58 -5.61 11.74
C GLU A 42 7.16 -6.14 11.56
N PHE A 43 6.17 -5.52 12.21
CA PHE A 43 4.77 -5.91 12.08
C PHE A 43 4.22 -5.69 10.65
N ILE A 44 4.64 -4.61 9.99
CA ILE A 44 4.23 -4.30 8.63
C ILE A 44 4.78 -5.34 7.65
N LEU A 45 6.09 -5.57 7.65
CA LEU A 45 6.74 -6.51 6.74
C LEU A 45 6.26 -7.95 6.98
N LEU A 46 6.00 -8.33 8.23
CA LEU A 46 5.39 -9.62 8.54
C LEU A 46 4.00 -9.76 7.92
N SER A 47 3.18 -8.71 7.99
CA SER A 47 1.83 -8.72 7.38
C SER A 47 1.92 -8.86 5.85
N LEU A 48 2.81 -8.10 5.21
CA LEU A 48 3.05 -8.15 3.77
C LEU A 48 3.63 -9.49 3.30
N ARG A 49 4.52 -10.10 4.09
CA ARG A 49 5.04 -11.46 3.86
C ARG A 49 3.92 -12.49 3.93
N LYS A 50 3.07 -12.45 4.97
CA LYS A 50 1.92 -13.34 5.09
C LYS A 50 0.94 -13.17 3.92
N GLY A 51 0.79 -11.95 3.41
CA GLY A 51 0.02 -11.65 2.21
C GLY A 51 0.72 -11.98 0.89
N GLY A 52 1.89 -12.63 0.92
CA GLY A 52 2.59 -13.11 -0.28
C GLY A 52 3.30 -12.03 -1.10
N LEU A 53 3.39 -10.79 -0.61
CA LEU A 53 4.05 -9.69 -1.34
C LEU A 53 5.55 -9.60 -1.09
N LEU A 54 6.02 -10.20 0.01
CA LEU A 54 7.43 -10.19 0.40
C LEU A 54 7.96 -11.60 0.65
N ASN A 55 9.22 -11.81 0.29
CA ASN A 55 10.03 -12.92 0.75
C ASN A 55 10.86 -12.49 1.96
N SER A 56 11.19 -13.46 2.82
CA SER A 56 12.09 -13.24 3.97
C SER A 56 13.18 -14.30 3.99
N ARG A 57 14.43 -13.90 4.19
CA ARG A 57 15.57 -14.80 4.42
C ARG A 57 16.12 -14.60 5.82
N VAL A 58 16.38 -15.69 6.53
CA VAL A 58 16.97 -15.69 7.88
C VAL A 58 18.47 -15.98 7.78
N GLY A 59 19.27 -15.38 8.66
CA GLY A 59 20.72 -15.59 8.73
C GLY A 59 21.54 -14.39 8.25
N LYS A 60 22.86 -14.58 8.15
CA LYS A 60 23.81 -13.55 7.71
C LYS A 60 23.52 -13.19 6.24
N GLY A 61 23.26 -11.92 5.96
CA GLY A 61 22.79 -11.46 4.63
C GLY A 61 21.32 -11.78 4.35
N GLY A 62 20.54 -12.06 5.40
CA GLY A 62 19.08 -12.19 5.33
C GLY A 62 18.37 -10.84 5.20
N GLY A 63 17.05 -10.83 5.38
CA GLY A 63 16.21 -9.63 5.25
C GLY A 63 14.95 -9.88 4.45
N TYR A 64 14.37 -8.81 3.92
CA TYR A 64 13.15 -8.83 3.12
C TYR A 64 13.43 -8.42 1.67
N SER A 65 12.76 -9.05 0.73
CA SER A 65 12.76 -8.66 -0.69
C SER A 65 11.35 -8.79 -1.26
N LEU A 66 11.07 -8.14 -2.38
CA LEU A 66 9.79 -8.33 -3.07
C LEU A 66 9.64 -9.79 -3.53
N ALA A 67 8.45 -10.35 -3.33
CA ALA A 67 8.13 -11.69 -3.82
C ALA A 67 7.76 -11.68 -5.32
N LEU A 68 7.30 -10.54 -5.81
CA LEU A 68 6.88 -10.32 -7.18
C LEU A 68 7.52 -9.03 -7.73
N PRO A 69 7.69 -8.92 -9.05
CA PRO A 69 8.03 -7.65 -9.70
C PRO A 69 7.06 -6.51 -9.32
N ALA A 70 7.55 -5.27 -9.25
CA ALA A 70 6.75 -4.12 -8.78
C ALA A 70 5.52 -3.83 -9.67
N ASP A 71 5.57 -4.18 -10.95
CA ASP A 71 4.46 -4.09 -11.92
C ASP A 71 3.39 -5.18 -11.72
N LYS A 72 3.66 -6.17 -10.85
CA LYS A 72 2.71 -7.22 -10.45
C LYS A 72 2.14 -7.03 -9.04
N ILE A 73 2.59 -6.00 -8.33
CA ILE A 73 2.11 -5.70 -6.97
C ILE A 73 1.07 -4.58 -7.06
N SER A 74 -0.21 -4.93 -6.92
CA SER A 74 -1.30 -3.96 -6.89
C SER A 74 -1.32 -3.13 -5.60
N VAL A 75 -1.59 -1.83 -5.73
CA VAL A 75 -1.80 -0.90 -4.62
C VAL A 75 -3.01 -1.33 -3.78
N GLY A 76 -4.09 -1.78 -4.42
CA GLY A 76 -5.27 -2.33 -3.76
C GLY A 76 -4.95 -3.53 -2.88
N SER A 77 -4.09 -4.44 -3.35
CA SER A 77 -3.64 -5.61 -2.56
C SER A 77 -2.85 -5.21 -1.32
N ILE A 78 -1.94 -4.24 -1.44
CA ILE A 78 -1.16 -3.70 -0.30
C ILE A 78 -2.12 -3.13 0.76
N ILE A 79 -3.05 -2.27 0.34
CA ILE A 79 -4.03 -1.65 1.25
C ILE A 79 -4.89 -2.74 1.90
N ARG A 80 -5.36 -3.72 1.15
CA ARG A 80 -6.19 -4.81 1.66
C ARG A 80 -5.50 -5.64 2.72
N ILE A 81 -4.21 -5.94 2.56
CA ILE A 81 -3.42 -6.69 3.56
C ILE A 81 -3.27 -5.89 4.86
N LEU A 82 -3.17 -4.56 4.79
CA LEU A 82 -2.80 -3.73 5.93
C LEU A 82 -4.00 -3.15 6.67
N GLU A 83 -5.04 -2.75 5.95
CA GLU A 83 -6.23 -2.05 6.44
C GLU A 83 -7.49 -2.92 6.38
N GLY A 84 -7.51 -3.98 5.56
CA GLY A 84 -8.71 -4.75 5.24
C GLY A 84 -9.51 -4.10 4.11
N ASP A 85 -10.84 -4.19 4.17
CA ASP A 85 -11.68 -3.58 3.14
C ASP A 85 -11.73 -2.04 3.27
N PHE A 86 -11.49 -1.33 2.17
CA PHE A 86 -11.58 0.12 2.12
C PHE A 86 -13.03 0.54 1.84
N ALA A 87 -13.95 0.18 2.74
CA ALA A 87 -15.35 0.53 2.61
C ALA A 87 -15.63 1.95 3.17
N PRO A 88 -16.28 2.85 2.40
CA PRO A 88 -16.60 4.20 2.88
C PRO A 88 -17.66 4.21 4.00
N VAL A 89 -18.48 3.16 4.10
CA VAL A 89 -19.43 2.93 5.19
C VAL A 89 -19.32 1.48 5.67
N GLN A 90 -19.55 1.25 6.97
CA GLN A 90 -19.36 -0.08 7.58
C GLN A 90 -20.30 -1.15 7.01
N CYS A 91 -21.52 -0.79 6.62
CA CYS A 91 -22.47 -1.73 6.03
C CYS A 91 -22.06 -2.25 4.64
N LEU A 92 -21.05 -1.64 4.00
CA LEU A 92 -20.42 -2.12 2.75
C LEU A 92 -19.14 -2.92 2.97
N SER A 93 -18.59 -2.94 4.19
CA SER A 93 -17.35 -3.68 4.46
C SER A 93 -17.58 -5.18 4.33
N THR A 94 -16.68 -5.86 3.63
CA THR A 94 -16.64 -7.33 3.51
C THR A 94 -16.01 -8.00 4.75
N THR A 95 -15.14 -7.29 5.47
CA THR A 95 -14.40 -7.84 6.62
C THR A 95 -15.00 -7.46 7.97
N ASN A 96 -15.62 -6.28 8.08
CA ASN A 96 -16.20 -5.79 9.33
C ASN A 96 -17.56 -5.13 9.06
N ARG A 97 -18.48 -5.91 8.48
CA ARG A 97 -19.82 -5.42 8.15
C ARG A 97 -20.60 -5.14 9.43
N THR A 98 -21.15 -3.94 9.54
CA THR A 98 -22.06 -3.59 10.64
C THR A 98 -23.19 -2.71 10.11
N ARG A 99 -24.42 -3.07 10.48
CA ARG A 99 -25.62 -2.32 10.15
C ARG A 99 -25.66 -1.05 10.99
N CYS A 100 -26.06 0.08 10.40
CA CYS A 100 -26.28 1.31 11.15
C CYS A 100 -27.50 1.16 12.08
N GLU A 101 -27.43 1.71 13.29
CA GLU A 101 -28.48 1.59 14.30
C GLU A 101 -29.79 2.24 13.83
N GLU A 102 -29.68 3.37 13.15
CA GLU A 102 -30.76 4.19 12.59
C GLU A 102 -31.28 3.69 11.23
N CYS A 103 -30.61 2.73 10.61
CA CYS A 103 -31.02 2.20 9.32
C CYS A 103 -32.35 1.45 9.48
N LYS A 104 -33.31 1.66 8.58
CA LYS A 104 -34.57 0.89 8.55
C LYS A 104 -34.43 -0.33 7.66
N ASP A 105 -33.98 -0.11 6.42
CA ASP A 105 -33.73 -1.14 5.42
C ASP A 105 -32.46 -0.82 4.64
N GLU A 106 -31.55 -1.79 4.50
CA GLU A 106 -30.27 -1.60 3.80
C GLU A 106 -30.43 -1.70 2.27
N GLU A 107 -31.46 -2.39 1.78
CA GLU A 107 -31.69 -2.57 0.35
C GLU A 107 -32.17 -1.26 -0.30
N THR A 108 -32.98 -0.48 0.42
CA THR A 108 -33.48 0.83 -0.02
C THR A 108 -32.70 2.02 0.58
N CYS A 109 -31.63 1.77 1.34
CA CYS A 109 -30.81 2.83 1.94
C CYS A 109 -30.04 3.61 0.88
N GLY A 110 -30.51 4.81 0.54
CA GLY A 110 -29.88 5.68 -0.45
C GLY A 110 -28.41 6.03 -0.14
N ILE A 111 -28.04 6.10 1.15
CA ILE A 111 -26.64 6.30 1.57
C ILE A 111 -25.80 5.09 1.17
N ARG A 112 -26.26 3.87 1.47
CA ARG A 112 -25.54 2.64 1.12
C ARG A 112 -25.40 2.49 -0.39
N LEU A 113 -26.48 2.70 -1.14
CA LEU A 113 -26.48 2.60 -2.60
C LEU A 113 -25.49 3.58 -3.23
N THR A 114 -25.54 4.86 -2.84
CA THR A 114 -24.60 5.88 -3.35
C THR A 114 -23.15 5.57 -2.96
N MET A 115 -22.93 5.10 -1.74
CA MET A 115 -21.59 4.75 -1.26
C MET A 115 -21.04 3.47 -1.92
N ALA A 116 -21.92 2.59 -2.40
CA ALA A 116 -21.51 1.40 -3.17
C ALA A 116 -20.89 1.80 -4.51
N ASP A 117 -21.46 2.80 -5.19
CA ASP A 117 -20.89 3.33 -6.44
C ASP A 117 -19.50 3.93 -6.20
N VAL A 118 -19.33 4.71 -5.13
CA VAL A 118 -18.03 5.28 -4.74
C VAL A 118 -17.02 4.17 -4.41
N HIS A 119 -17.44 3.15 -3.67
CA HIS A 119 -16.60 2.00 -3.33
C HIS A 119 -16.14 1.22 -4.55
N ALA A 120 -17.02 1.03 -5.54
CA ALA A 120 -16.71 0.35 -6.79
C ALA A 120 -15.61 1.08 -7.56
N VAL A 121 -15.77 2.40 -7.78
CA VAL A 121 -14.77 3.22 -8.47
C VAL A 121 -13.42 3.17 -7.75
N LEU A 122 -13.44 3.29 -6.43
CA LEU A 122 -12.23 3.28 -5.63
C LEU A 122 -11.50 1.94 -5.67
N THR A 123 -12.24 0.84 -5.53
CA THR A 123 -11.68 -0.51 -5.58
C THR A 123 -11.09 -0.81 -6.96
N THR A 124 -11.77 -0.43 -8.04
CA THR A 124 -11.26 -0.55 -9.40
C THR A 124 -10.00 0.29 -9.61
N THR A 125 -10.01 1.54 -9.16
CA THR A 125 -8.86 2.45 -9.32
C THR A 125 -7.63 1.93 -8.58
N LEU A 126 -7.79 1.53 -7.31
CA LEU A 126 -6.69 0.99 -6.51
C LEU A 126 -6.22 -0.38 -7.01
N GLY A 127 -7.15 -1.19 -7.53
CA GLY A 127 -6.84 -2.50 -8.11
C GLY A 127 -5.97 -2.40 -9.37
N ASN A 128 -6.25 -1.41 -10.22
CA ASN A 128 -5.55 -1.19 -11.48
C ASN A 128 -4.18 -0.50 -11.33
N LEU A 129 -3.89 0.11 -10.18
CA LEU A 129 -2.60 0.73 -9.90
C LEU A 129 -1.63 -0.26 -9.28
N THR A 130 -0.37 -0.17 -9.68
CA THR A 130 0.73 -1.00 -9.22
C THR A 130 1.76 -0.21 -8.43
N LEU A 131 2.66 -0.92 -7.75
CA LEU A 131 3.83 -0.31 -7.09
C LEU A 131 4.75 0.36 -8.13
N ALA A 132 4.89 -0.21 -9.32
CA ALA A 132 5.63 0.39 -10.43
C ALA A 132 5.03 1.74 -10.86
N ASP A 133 3.70 1.85 -11.00
CA ASP A 133 3.03 3.11 -11.35
C ASP A 133 3.31 4.21 -10.31
N MET A 134 3.37 3.83 -9.03
CA MET A 134 3.68 4.76 -7.94
C MET A 134 5.11 5.29 -8.04
N ILE A 135 6.07 4.41 -8.34
CA ILE A 135 7.47 4.77 -8.55
C ILE A 135 7.62 5.69 -9.76
N GLU A 136 7.03 5.31 -10.90
CA GLU A 136 7.08 6.08 -12.13
C GLU A 136 6.55 7.51 -11.94
N ARG A 137 5.39 7.66 -11.29
CA ARG A 137 4.82 8.99 -10.97
C ARG A 137 5.79 9.86 -10.18
N SER A 138 6.47 9.27 -9.20
CA SER A 138 7.45 9.99 -8.37
C SER A 138 8.68 10.42 -9.18
N GLU A 139 9.17 9.56 -10.08
CA GLU A 139 10.31 9.84 -10.93
C GLU A 139 10.00 10.91 -11.98
N GLN A 140 8.84 10.82 -12.62
CA GLN A 140 8.36 11.82 -13.56
C GLN A 140 8.23 13.19 -12.89
N ALA A 141 7.68 13.25 -11.68
CA ALA A 141 7.60 14.49 -10.91
C ALA A 141 8.99 15.05 -10.57
N ARG A 142 9.94 14.21 -10.14
CA ARG A 142 11.34 14.63 -9.88
C ARG A 142 12.04 15.15 -11.13
N LYS A 143 11.83 14.52 -12.29
CA LYS A 143 12.37 14.98 -13.59
C LYS A 143 11.82 16.36 -13.95
N LYS A 144 10.50 16.57 -13.82
CA LYS A 144 9.88 17.87 -14.07
C LYS A 144 10.46 18.97 -13.18
N LEU A 145 10.66 18.69 -11.89
CA LEU A 145 11.24 19.66 -10.96
C LEU A 145 12.70 20.01 -11.30
N ARG A 146 13.53 19.04 -11.70
CA ARG A 146 14.92 19.31 -12.14
C ARG A 146 14.97 20.19 -13.39
N ASN A 147 14.15 19.89 -14.39
CA ASN A 147 14.10 20.65 -15.63
C ASN A 147 13.63 22.11 -15.44
N VAL A 148 12.88 22.40 -14.38
CA VAL A 148 12.47 23.77 -14.03
C VAL A 148 13.62 24.55 -13.40
N VAL A 149 14.50 23.90 -12.64
CA VAL A 149 15.68 24.54 -12.03
C VAL A 149 16.75 24.85 -13.09
N ASP A 150 16.90 23.98 -14.09
CA ASP A 150 17.85 24.18 -15.20
C ASP A 150 17.48 25.35 -16.13
N TYR A 151 16.24 25.85 -16.09
CA TYR A 151 15.77 26.98 -16.91
C TYR A 151 15.83 28.35 -16.20
N CYS A 152 16.29 28.38 -14.95
CA CYS A 152 16.38 29.60 -14.11
C CYS A 152 17.82 30.10 -13.90
N ILE A 153 18.77 29.68 -14.74
CA ILE A 153 20.18 30.11 -14.71
C ILE A 153 20.51 30.86 -16.00
#